data_AF-A0A9P8F2P3-F1
#
_entry.id   AF-A0A9P8F2P3-F1
#
_cell.length_a   1.000
_cell.length_b   1.000
_cell.length_c   1.000
_cell.angle_alpha   90.00
_cell.angle_beta   90.00
_cell.angle_gamma   90.00
#
_symmetry.space_group_name_H-M   'P 1'
#
loop_
_entity.id
_entity.type
_entity.pdbx_description
1 polymer ?
#
loop_
_entity_poly.entity_id
_entity_poly.type
_entity_poly.pdbx_seq_one_letter_code
_entity_poly.pdbx_strand_id
1 'polypeptide(L)'
;EILQGTFLPILFENLTDPIITGREELAAPKLGCDIDVSASGGSRSVRMSWRGTTFAELEWNDLHAKPQTNGTDGTNGVNGTHAKPPGPPGPPMPKIEDNGLFMYRYVPAVGEPGKADAEYAVFDEYEKNTPSSAGAQQEAQDQITKSATIKFSAGDWNSLPTLHHIAQGLADVPIYGIVEATVKEVPSVGDVRGAKRIE
;
A
#
# COMPACT_ATOMS: atom_id res chain seq x y z
N GLU A 1 -17.17 -11.14 -15.52
CA GLU A 1 -17.60 -10.09 -14.55
C GLU A 1 -16.60 -8.95 -14.66
N ILE A 2 -17.01 -7.69 -14.44
CA ILE A 2 -16.07 -6.57 -14.40
C ILE A 2 -15.71 -6.34 -12.93
N LEU A 3 -14.44 -6.50 -12.58
CA LEU A 3 -13.92 -6.25 -11.24
C LEU A 3 -13.33 -4.83 -11.18
N GLN A 4 -13.53 -4.13 -10.06
CA GLN A 4 -12.97 -2.81 -9.79
C GLN A 4 -12.17 -2.87 -8.50
N GLY A 5 -10.97 -2.29 -8.50
CA GLY A 5 -10.06 -2.40 -7.37
C GLY A 5 -8.70 -1.77 -7.65
N THR A 6 -7.85 -1.82 -6.65
CA THR A 6 -6.50 -1.26 -6.68
C THR A 6 -5.48 -2.31 -7.14
N PHE A 7 -4.65 -1.98 -8.13
CA PHE A 7 -3.49 -2.82 -8.46
C PHE A 7 -2.37 -2.60 -7.45
N LEU A 8 -1.88 -3.68 -6.85
CA LEU A 8 -0.73 -3.66 -5.94
C LEU A 8 0.55 -3.92 -6.75
N PRO A 9 1.37 -2.90 -7.09
CA PRO A 9 2.55 -3.10 -7.92
C PRO A 9 3.72 -3.72 -7.14
N ILE A 10 3.85 -3.38 -5.86
CA ILE A 10 4.91 -3.84 -4.97
C ILE A 10 4.46 -3.69 -3.52
N LEU A 11 4.85 -4.63 -2.66
CA LEU A 11 4.72 -4.54 -1.21
C LEU A 11 6.07 -4.86 -0.57
N PHE A 12 6.51 -4.02 0.37
CA PHE A 12 7.72 -4.27 1.12
C PHE A 12 7.39 -4.69 2.56
N GLU A 13 8.06 -5.73 3.03
CA GLU A 13 7.92 -6.24 4.40
C GLU A 13 9.32 -6.50 4.99
N ASN A 14 9.40 -6.62 6.32
CA ASN A 14 10.65 -6.86 7.04
C ASN A 14 10.75 -8.26 7.66
N LEU A 15 9.79 -9.15 7.39
CA LEU A 15 9.77 -10.54 7.86
C LEU A 15 9.66 -11.51 6.69
N THR A 16 10.48 -12.57 6.70
CA THR A 16 10.53 -13.51 5.58
C THR A 16 9.27 -14.38 5.47
N ASP A 17 8.72 -14.85 6.60
CA ASP A 17 7.54 -15.73 6.61
C ASP A 17 6.32 -15.13 5.87
N PRO A 18 5.89 -13.88 6.13
CA PRO A 18 4.78 -13.26 5.39
C PRO A 18 5.14 -12.90 3.94
N ILE A 19 6.42 -12.67 3.63
CA ILE A 19 6.88 -12.44 2.25
C ILE A 19 6.71 -13.70 1.42
N ILE A 20 7.23 -14.83 1.93
CA ILE A 20 7.20 -16.10 1.20
C ILE A 20 5.76 -16.59 1.04
N THR A 21 5.01 -16.68 2.14
CA THR A 21 3.60 -17.13 2.08
C THR A 21 2.74 -16.19 1.23
N GLY A 22 2.90 -14.87 1.33
CA GLY A 22 2.16 -13.93 0.49
C GLY A 22 2.46 -14.07 -1.02
N ARG A 23 3.72 -14.34 -1.39
CA ARG A 23 4.08 -14.60 -2.80
C ARG A 23 3.55 -15.94 -3.29
N GLU A 24 3.70 -16.99 -2.47
CA GLU A 24 3.43 -18.37 -2.86
C GLU A 24 1.95 -18.75 -2.79
N GLU A 25 1.18 -18.15 -1.88
CA GLU A 25 -0.24 -18.45 -1.70
C GLU A 25 -1.15 -17.41 -2.37
N LEU A 26 -0.77 -16.12 -2.36
CA LEU A 26 -1.64 -15.01 -2.78
C LEU A 26 -1.18 -14.29 -4.05
N ALA A 27 0.01 -14.61 -4.56
CA ALA A 27 0.67 -13.87 -5.64
C ALA A 27 0.97 -12.40 -5.33
N ALA A 28 1.04 -12.03 -4.05
CA ALA A 28 1.39 -10.67 -3.66
C ALA A 28 2.85 -10.36 -4.06
N PRO A 29 3.14 -9.21 -4.69
CA PRO A 29 4.48 -8.84 -5.13
C PRO A 29 5.33 -8.34 -3.97
N LYS A 30 5.62 -9.23 -3.01
CA LYS A 30 6.34 -8.91 -1.79
C LYS A 30 7.85 -8.97 -1.96
N LEU A 31 8.56 -8.02 -1.36
CA LEU A 31 10.02 -7.99 -1.25
C LEU A 31 10.46 -7.59 0.16
N GLY A 32 11.66 -8.05 0.55
CA GLY A 32 12.23 -7.81 1.86
C GLY A 32 13.05 -6.52 1.92
N CYS A 33 12.81 -5.69 2.94
CA CYS A 33 13.70 -4.60 3.33
C CYS A 33 13.61 -4.32 4.84
N ASP A 34 14.59 -3.60 5.38
CA ASP A 34 14.48 -3.02 6.71
C ASP A 34 13.45 -1.88 6.66
N ILE A 35 12.58 -1.80 7.67
CA ILE A 35 11.54 -0.77 7.79
C ILE A 35 11.62 -0.18 9.19
N ASP A 36 12.11 1.06 9.28
CA ASP A 36 12.20 1.82 10.52
C ASP A 36 11.05 2.80 10.60
N VAL A 37 10.25 2.73 11.67
CA VAL A 37 9.16 3.66 11.93
C VAL A 37 9.49 4.48 13.16
N SER A 38 9.40 5.80 13.06
CA SER A 38 9.59 6.70 14.19
C SER A 38 8.42 7.66 14.36
N ALA A 39 8.17 8.05 15.60
CA ALA A 39 7.15 9.03 15.96
C ALA A 39 7.75 10.04 16.95
N SER A 40 7.59 11.34 16.65
CA SER A 40 8.04 12.41 17.53
C SER A 40 7.21 13.67 17.34
N GLY A 41 6.66 14.23 18.42
CA GLY A 41 6.12 15.60 18.43
C GLY A 41 5.14 15.93 17.30
N GLY A 42 4.10 15.10 17.10
CA GLY A 42 3.12 15.31 16.03
C GLY A 42 3.64 14.98 14.62
N SER A 43 4.79 14.30 14.52
CA SER A 43 5.33 13.82 13.26
C SER A 43 5.54 12.30 13.31
N ARG A 44 5.45 11.67 12.15
CA ARG A 44 5.78 10.25 11.94
C ARG A 44 6.68 10.14 10.71
N SER A 45 7.63 9.22 10.72
CA SER A 45 8.43 8.91 9.54
C SER A 45 8.62 7.41 9.39
N VAL A 46 8.75 7.00 8.13
CA VAL A 46 9.08 5.64 7.73
C VAL A 46 10.30 5.69 6.84
N ARG A 47 11.33 4.93 7.19
CA ARG A 47 12.53 4.77 6.39
C ARG A 47 12.67 3.31 5.97
N MET A 48 12.90 3.10 4.68
CA MET A 48 13.09 1.77 4.11
C MET A 48 14.51 1.65 3.57
N SER A 49 15.18 0.57 3.95
CA SER A 49 16.58 0.36 3.57
C SER A 49 16.88 -1.10 3.27
N TRP A 50 17.92 -1.32 2.48
CA TRP A 50 18.44 -2.66 2.21
C TRP A 50 19.92 -2.67 2.54
N ARG A 51 20.30 -3.45 3.56
CA ARG A 51 21.69 -3.55 4.05
C ARG A 51 22.33 -2.18 4.34
N GLY A 52 21.55 -1.27 4.93
CA GLY A 52 21.98 0.09 5.27
C GLY A 52 21.83 1.12 4.16
N THR A 53 21.57 0.73 2.91
CA THR A 53 21.28 1.67 1.82
C THR A 53 19.81 2.05 1.88
N THR A 54 19.53 3.33 2.15
CA THR A 54 18.15 3.85 2.16
C THR A 54 17.67 4.15 0.76
N PHE A 55 16.47 3.67 0.44
CA PHE A 55 15.88 3.84 -0.88
C PHE A 55 14.47 4.42 -0.85
N ALA A 56 13.81 4.46 0.31
CA ALA A 56 12.55 5.19 0.48
C ALA A 56 12.47 5.88 1.85
N GLU A 57 11.91 7.09 1.84
CA GLU A 57 11.67 7.91 3.02
C GLU A 57 10.27 8.53 2.90
N LEU A 58 9.42 8.30 3.91
CA LEU A 58 8.10 8.90 4.03
C LEU A 58 8.04 9.70 5.32
N GLU A 59 7.50 10.91 5.27
CA GLU A 59 7.34 11.76 6.44
C GLU A 59 5.94 12.36 6.48
N TRP A 60 5.36 12.41 7.68
CA TRP A 60 4.16 13.13 8.02
C TRP A 60 4.51 14.10 9.13
N ASN A 61 4.34 15.39 8.88
CA ASN A 61 4.59 16.46 9.82
C ASN A 61 3.25 17.13 10.19
N ASP A 62 3.19 17.85 11.29
CA ASP A 62 2.00 18.60 11.72
C ASP A 62 0.71 17.74 11.81
N LEU A 63 0.84 16.48 12.24
CA LEU A 63 -0.28 15.56 12.40
C LEU A 63 -1.26 16.08 13.45
N HIS A 64 -2.53 16.07 13.09
CA HIS A 64 -3.64 16.43 13.98
C HIS A 64 -4.78 15.44 13.82
N ALA A 65 -5.64 15.34 14.83
CA ALA A 65 -6.77 14.43 14.79
C ALA A 65 -7.70 14.75 13.61
N LYS A 66 -8.15 13.71 12.92
CA LYS A 66 -9.16 13.83 11.88
C LYS A 66 -10.48 14.29 12.52
N PRO A 67 -11.10 15.37 12.03
CA PRO A 67 -12.42 15.78 12.53
C PRO A 67 -13.44 14.67 12.31
N GLN A 68 -14.21 14.31 13.35
CA GLN A 68 -15.29 13.35 13.22
C GLN A 68 -16.39 13.92 12.32
N THR A 69 -16.62 13.28 11.17
CA THR A 69 -17.82 13.50 10.36
C THR A 69 -18.74 12.30 10.54
N ASN A 70 -20.01 12.52 10.92
CA ASN A 70 -21.02 11.47 11.07
C ASN A 70 -21.39 10.82 9.71
N GLY A 71 -20.46 10.11 9.08
CA GLY A 71 -20.62 9.43 7.79
C GLY A 71 -20.28 7.96 7.92
N THR A 72 -21.20 7.09 7.54
CA THR A 72 -21.17 5.62 7.66
C THR A 72 -20.28 4.95 6.59
N ASP A 73 -19.07 5.42 6.35
CA ASP A 73 -18.15 4.81 5.35
C ASP A 73 -17.07 3.96 6.06
N GLY A 74 -17.54 2.90 6.74
CA GLY A 74 -16.69 1.88 7.33
C GLY A 74 -15.97 1.08 6.24
N THR A 75 -14.75 1.50 5.90
CA THR A 75 -13.85 0.76 5.01
C THR A 75 -12.54 0.47 5.74
N ASN A 76 -12.10 -0.79 5.66
CA ASN A 76 -10.92 -1.28 6.37
C ASN A 76 -9.69 -0.48 5.94
N GLY A 77 -9.15 0.29 6.88
CA GLY A 77 -8.20 1.39 6.68
C GLY A 77 -6.76 1.00 6.38
N VAL A 78 -6.55 0.02 5.50
CA VAL A 78 -5.23 -0.25 4.90
C VAL A 78 -5.23 0.09 3.40
N ASN A 79 -6.40 0.02 2.75
CA ASN A 79 -6.54 0.40 1.35
C ASN A 79 -7.38 1.67 1.26
N GLY A 80 -6.73 2.74 0.82
CA GLY A 80 -7.29 4.08 0.81
C GLY A 80 -8.53 4.15 -0.06
N THR A 81 -9.70 4.22 0.56
CA THR A 81 -10.86 4.77 -0.12
C THR A 81 -10.53 6.21 -0.47
N HIS A 82 -10.56 6.53 -1.77
CA HIS A 82 -10.29 7.87 -2.28
C HIS A 82 -11.21 8.88 -1.59
N ALA A 83 -10.71 9.58 -0.56
CA ALA A 83 -11.41 10.72 -0.03
C ALA A 83 -11.33 11.85 -1.07
N LYS A 84 -12.45 12.54 -1.26
CA LYS A 84 -12.55 13.68 -2.18
C LYS A 84 -11.44 14.70 -1.85
N PRO A 85 -10.53 15.04 -2.78
CA PRO A 85 -9.54 16.08 -2.57
C PRO A 85 -10.21 17.41 -2.21
N PRO A 86 -9.68 18.20 -1.26
CA PRO A 86 -10.07 19.59 -1.10
C PRO A 86 -9.43 20.42 -2.23
N GLY A 87 -9.96 20.28 -3.44
CA GLY A 87 -9.65 21.11 -4.60
C GLY A 87 -10.82 22.04 -4.96
N PRO A 88 -10.60 23.06 -5.81
CA PRO A 88 -11.69 23.84 -6.39
C PRO A 88 -12.73 22.90 -7.03
N PRO A 89 -14.02 23.30 -7.14
CA PRO A 89 -15.07 22.45 -7.68
C PRO A 89 -14.79 22.09 -9.14
N GLY A 90 -14.02 21.01 -9.33
CA GLY A 90 -13.96 20.26 -10.57
C GLY A 90 -15.19 19.37 -10.70
N PRO A 91 -15.48 18.84 -11.90
CA PRO A 91 -16.51 17.82 -12.05
C PRO A 91 -16.24 16.69 -11.03
N PRO A 92 -17.28 16.16 -10.37
CA PRO A 92 -17.09 15.05 -9.43
C PRO A 92 -16.38 13.91 -10.16
N MET A 93 -15.20 13.54 -9.66
CA MET A 93 -14.57 12.30 -10.13
C MET A 93 -15.54 11.15 -9.84
N PRO A 94 -15.72 10.20 -10.76
CA PRO A 94 -16.53 9.01 -10.48
C PRO A 94 -16.06 8.40 -9.16
N LYS A 95 -17.00 8.04 -8.26
CA LYS A 95 -16.65 7.21 -7.10
C LYS A 95 -16.24 5.86 -7.69
N ILE A 96 -14.94 5.64 -7.84
CA ILE A 96 -14.41 4.34 -8.23
C ILE A 96 -14.59 3.46 -7.00
N GLU A 97 -15.41 2.42 -7.12
CA GLU A 97 -15.52 1.42 -6.07
C GLU A 97 -14.20 0.66 -6.03
N ASP A 98 -13.45 0.79 -4.93
CA ASP A 98 -12.30 -0.06 -4.68
C ASP A 98 -12.79 -1.29 -3.92
N ASN A 99 -13.05 -2.38 -4.64
CA ASN A 99 -13.63 -3.59 -4.07
C ASN A 99 -12.58 -4.65 -3.70
N GLY A 100 -11.29 -4.40 -3.97
CA GLY A 100 -10.25 -5.38 -3.70
C GLY A 100 -8.90 -5.04 -4.31
N LEU A 101 -7.91 -5.92 -4.07
CA LEU A 101 -6.57 -5.80 -4.61
C LEU A 101 -6.38 -6.70 -5.83
N PHE A 102 -5.88 -6.13 -6.92
CA PHE A 102 -5.32 -6.88 -8.04
C PHE A 102 -3.83 -7.15 -7.79
N MET A 103 -3.45 -8.41 -7.99
CA MET A 103 -2.08 -8.91 -7.91
C MET A 103 -1.77 -9.75 -9.15
N TYR A 104 -0.51 -10.07 -9.39
CA TYR A 104 -0.10 -10.82 -10.57
C TYR A 104 0.89 -11.93 -10.21
N ARG A 105 0.51 -13.18 -10.49
CA ARG A 105 1.37 -14.35 -10.33
C ARG A 105 2.29 -14.46 -11.52
N TYR A 106 3.58 -14.56 -11.25
CA TYR A 106 4.56 -15.00 -12.23
C TYR A 106 5.55 -15.98 -11.58
N VAL A 107 5.61 -17.21 -12.10
CA VAL A 107 6.60 -18.23 -11.73
C VAL A 107 7.38 -18.59 -12.98
N PRO A 108 8.67 -18.25 -13.08
CA PRO A 108 9.48 -18.58 -14.25
C PRO A 108 9.71 -20.09 -14.35
N ALA A 109 9.66 -20.61 -15.58
CA ALA A 109 10.06 -21.98 -15.87
C ALA A 109 11.58 -22.16 -15.67
N VAL A 110 11.98 -23.27 -15.07
CA VAL A 110 13.38 -23.55 -14.76
C VAL A 110 14.17 -23.80 -16.04
N GLY A 111 15.18 -22.97 -16.31
CA GLY A 111 16.08 -23.14 -17.47
C GLY A 111 15.50 -22.69 -18.81
N GLU A 112 14.29 -22.12 -18.84
CA GLU A 112 13.63 -21.63 -20.04
C GLU A 112 13.31 -20.12 -19.92
N PRO A 113 14.28 -19.22 -20.16
CA PRO A 113 14.08 -17.78 -20.03
C PRO A 113 12.87 -17.27 -20.82
N GLY A 114 12.02 -16.47 -20.17
CA GLY A 114 10.82 -15.88 -20.78
C GLY A 114 9.59 -16.80 -20.80
N LYS A 115 9.71 -18.06 -20.36
CA LYS A 115 8.58 -18.97 -20.19
C LYS A 115 8.17 -19.03 -18.72
N ALA A 116 6.87 -19.04 -18.45
CA ALA A 116 6.32 -19.18 -17.11
C ALA A 116 5.73 -20.59 -16.89
N ASP A 117 5.92 -21.13 -15.69
CA ASP A 117 5.18 -22.31 -15.19
C ASP A 117 3.79 -21.90 -14.70
N ALA A 118 3.65 -20.67 -14.21
CA ALA A 118 2.38 -20.07 -13.80
C ALA A 118 2.38 -18.56 -14.06
N GLU A 119 1.37 -18.08 -14.76
CA GLU A 119 1.19 -16.67 -15.10
C GLU A 119 -0.30 -16.34 -15.15
N TYR A 120 -0.80 -15.54 -14.20
CA TYR A 120 -2.21 -15.16 -14.11
C TYR A 120 -2.44 -14.01 -13.13
N ALA A 121 -3.53 -13.28 -13.31
CA ALA A 121 -3.98 -12.27 -12.36
C ALA A 121 -4.71 -12.90 -11.17
N VAL A 122 -4.62 -12.26 -10.00
CA VAL A 122 -5.30 -12.61 -8.76
C VAL A 122 -6.08 -11.39 -8.28
N PHE A 123 -7.31 -11.61 -7.81
CA PHE A 123 -8.12 -10.58 -7.17
C PHE A 123 -8.45 -11.01 -5.74
N ASP A 124 -8.11 -10.16 -4.78
CA ASP A 124 -8.43 -10.32 -3.36
C ASP A 124 -9.53 -9.31 -2.99
N GLU A 125 -10.78 -9.78 -2.96
CA GLU A 125 -11.94 -8.95 -2.64
C GLU A 125 -11.88 -8.57 -1.16
N TYR A 126 -12.06 -7.28 -0.85
CA TYR A 126 -12.13 -6.85 0.55
C TYR A 126 -13.32 -7.52 1.23
N GLU A 127 -13.12 -7.97 2.47
CA GLU A 127 -14.25 -8.44 3.27
C GLU A 127 -15.34 -7.35 3.32
N LYS A 128 -16.55 -7.72 2.91
CA LYS A 128 -17.75 -6.91 3.14
C LYS A 128 -18.04 -6.98 4.64
N ASN A 129 -17.52 -6.03 5.40
CA ASN A 129 -17.73 -5.97 6.85
C ASN A 129 -19.21 -6.16 7.21
N THR A 130 -19.50 -7.16 8.04
CA THR A 130 -20.56 -7.02 9.05
C THR A 130 -20.01 -6.07 10.11
N PRO A 131 -20.62 -4.90 10.36
CA PRO A 131 -20.03 -3.92 11.25
C PRO A 131 -19.93 -4.49 12.66
N SER A 132 -18.71 -4.76 13.12
CA SER A 132 -18.45 -4.92 14.54
C SER A 132 -18.39 -3.53 15.18
N SER A 133 -18.89 -3.42 16.42
CA SER A 133 -18.92 -2.18 17.20
C SER A 133 -17.55 -1.56 17.48
N ALA A 134 -16.44 -2.23 17.13
CA ALA A 134 -15.08 -1.72 17.24
C ALA A 134 -14.71 -0.70 16.14
N GLY A 135 -15.28 -0.80 14.93
CA GLY A 135 -14.94 0.09 13.81
C GLY A 135 -15.28 1.55 14.04
N ALA A 136 -16.36 1.84 14.78
CA ALA A 136 -16.78 3.20 15.11
C ALA A 136 -15.88 3.91 16.14
N GLN A 137 -15.15 3.17 16.98
CA GLN A 137 -14.16 3.76 17.89
C GLN A 137 -12.80 4.02 17.22
N GLN A 138 -12.51 3.32 16.11
CA GLN A 138 -11.24 3.40 15.38
C GLN A 138 -11.08 4.72 14.62
N GLU A 139 -12.14 5.17 13.93
CA GLU A 139 -12.15 6.45 13.20
C GLU A 139 -11.85 7.65 14.10
N ALA A 140 -12.07 7.52 15.42
CA ALA A 140 -11.79 8.56 16.40
C ALA A 140 -10.29 8.80 16.67
N GLN A 141 -9.40 7.94 16.17
CA GLN A 141 -7.94 8.09 16.35
C GLN A 141 -7.16 8.36 15.05
N ASP A 142 -7.83 8.43 13.89
CA ASP A 142 -7.17 8.79 12.63
C ASP A 142 -6.50 10.17 12.77
N GLN A 143 -5.24 10.28 12.35
CA GLN A 143 -4.52 11.55 12.26
C GLN A 143 -4.35 11.93 10.80
N ILE A 144 -4.45 13.21 10.48
CA ILE A 144 -4.30 13.74 9.12
C ILE A 144 -3.28 14.87 9.09
N THR A 145 -2.72 15.12 7.90
CA THR A 145 -1.90 16.30 7.62
C THR A 145 -1.96 16.67 6.14
N LYS A 146 -1.50 17.89 5.83
CA LYS A 146 -1.15 18.33 4.46
C LYS A 146 0.35 18.42 4.25
N SER A 147 1.13 18.30 5.31
CA SER A 147 2.58 18.39 5.33
C SER A 147 3.15 16.98 5.34
N ALA A 148 3.24 16.37 4.17
CA ALA A 148 3.83 15.06 4.02
C ALA A 148 4.78 15.03 2.82
N THR A 149 5.76 14.13 2.88
CA THR A 149 6.71 13.91 1.80
C THR A 149 6.90 12.43 1.57
N ILE A 150 7.12 12.06 0.32
CA ILE A 150 7.58 10.74 -0.08
C ILE A 150 8.76 10.94 -1.02
N LYS A 151 9.84 10.22 -0.76
CA LYS A 151 11.09 10.33 -1.51
C LYS A 151 11.64 8.94 -1.75
N PHE A 152 12.04 8.69 -2.99
CA PHE A 152 12.74 7.47 -3.38
C PHE A 152 14.16 7.81 -3.85
N SER A 153 15.09 6.92 -3.56
CA SER A 153 16.47 6.99 -4.05
C SER A 153 16.77 5.74 -4.85
N ALA A 154 17.08 5.90 -6.13
CA ALA A 154 17.24 4.78 -7.06
C ALA A 154 18.36 3.80 -6.66
N GLY A 155 19.45 4.31 -6.09
CA GLY A 155 20.66 3.54 -5.85
C GLY A 155 21.29 3.03 -7.15
N ASP A 156 22.13 2.01 -7.04
CA ASP A 156 22.75 1.35 -8.19
C ASP A 156 22.93 -0.16 -7.93
N TRP A 157 23.57 -0.85 -8.89
CA TRP A 157 23.89 -2.27 -8.79
C TRP A 157 24.74 -2.64 -7.57
N ASN A 158 25.53 -1.71 -7.02
CA ASN A 158 26.35 -1.96 -5.84
C ASN A 158 25.56 -1.72 -4.54
N SER A 159 24.78 -0.63 -4.49
CA SER A 159 24.07 -0.22 -3.28
C SER A 159 22.75 -0.98 -3.08
N LEU A 160 22.07 -1.35 -4.17
CA LEU A 160 20.77 -2.06 -4.22
C LEU A 160 20.78 -3.15 -5.32
N PRO A 161 21.68 -4.15 -5.28
CA PRO A 161 21.87 -5.14 -6.34
C PRO A 161 20.59 -5.81 -6.82
N THR A 162 19.67 -6.14 -5.92
CA THR A 162 18.41 -6.82 -6.25
C THR A 162 17.19 -5.90 -6.32
N LEU A 163 17.34 -4.61 -5.98
CA LEU A 163 16.22 -3.66 -5.83
C LEU A 163 16.37 -2.37 -6.65
N HIS A 164 17.55 -2.05 -7.19
CA HIS A 164 17.83 -0.77 -7.84
C HIS A 164 16.85 -0.47 -8.99
N HIS A 165 16.46 -1.47 -9.78
CA HIS A 165 15.50 -1.28 -10.89
C HIS A 165 14.09 -0.95 -10.38
N ILE A 166 13.68 -1.48 -9.22
CA ILE A 166 12.41 -1.16 -8.58
C ILE A 166 12.49 0.23 -7.94
N ALA A 167 13.55 0.51 -7.19
CA ALA A 167 13.76 1.81 -6.56
C ALA A 167 13.88 2.94 -7.59
N GLN A 168 14.56 2.70 -8.72
CA GLN A 168 14.61 3.61 -9.86
C GLN A 168 13.22 3.83 -10.44
N GLY A 169 12.46 2.75 -10.69
CA GLY A 169 11.09 2.87 -11.20
C GLY A 169 10.20 3.70 -10.29
N LEU A 170 10.31 3.55 -8.97
CA LEU A 170 9.58 4.37 -7.99
C LEU A 170 10.08 5.83 -7.97
N ALA A 171 11.39 6.06 -8.09
CA ALA A 171 11.98 7.40 -8.14
C ALA A 171 11.64 8.17 -9.42
N ASP A 172 11.40 7.46 -10.51
CA ASP A 172 11.02 8.04 -11.80
C ASP A 172 9.55 8.48 -11.85
N VAL A 173 8.71 8.06 -10.89
CA VAL A 173 7.32 8.52 -10.80
C VAL A 173 7.28 9.96 -10.30
N PRO A 174 6.83 10.94 -11.11
CA PRO A 174 6.80 12.33 -10.69
C PRO A 174 5.72 12.58 -9.64
N ILE A 175 6.11 13.16 -8.51
CA ILE A 175 5.18 13.56 -7.43
C ILE A 175 4.87 15.05 -7.60
N TYR A 176 3.68 15.36 -8.10
CA TYR A 176 3.24 16.75 -8.32
C TYR A 176 2.69 17.44 -7.07
N GLY A 177 2.31 16.66 -6.06
CA GLY A 177 1.78 17.15 -4.80
C GLY A 177 1.11 16.04 -3.99
N ILE A 178 1.01 16.26 -2.69
CA ILE A 178 0.29 15.36 -1.79
C ILE A 178 -1.18 15.76 -1.76
N VAL A 179 -2.06 14.82 -2.13
CA VAL A 179 -3.51 15.02 -2.16
C VAL A 179 -4.13 14.74 -0.80
N GLU A 180 -3.69 13.67 -0.15
CA GLU A 180 -4.13 13.24 1.18
C GLU A 180 -2.94 12.60 1.91
N ALA A 181 -2.85 12.81 3.22
CA ALA A 181 -1.92 12.11 4.09
C ALA A 181 -2.61 11.81 5.43
N THR A 182 -2.76 10.52 5.70
CA THR A 182 -3.48 10.01 6.87
C THR A 182 -2.61 8.98 7.56
N VAL A 183 -2.68 8.94 8.90
CA VAL A 183 -2.11 7.87 9.70
C VAL A 183 -3.20 7.25 10.56
N LYS A 184 -3.28 5.92 10.52
CA LYS A 184 -4.25 5.12 11.25
C LYS A 184 -3.54 4.05 12.05
N GLU A 185 -4.06 3.77 13.22
CA GLU A 185 -3.72 2.56 13.97
C GLU A 185 -4.86 1.58 13.79
N VAL A 186 -4.54 0.37 13.34
CA VAL A 186 -5.51 -0.71 13.09
C VAL A 186 -5.13 -1.93 13.94
N PRO A 187 -6.09 -2.67 14.51
CA PRO A 187 -5.82 -3.75 15.45
C PRO A 187 -5.29 -5.00 14.73
N SER A 188 -5.61 -5.13 13.44
CA SER A 188 -5.20 -6.24 12.59
C SER A 188 -5.17 -5.80 11.13
N VAL A 189 -4.47 -6.61 10.33
CA VAL A 189 -4.61 -6.59 8.87
C VAL A 189 -5.89 -7.32 8.47
N GLY A 190 -6.39 -7.02 7.26
CA GLY A 190 -7.59 -7.68 6.71
C GLY A 190 -7.37 -9.15 6.41
N ASP A 191 -8.46 -9.91 6.37
CA ASP A 191 -8.44 -11.29 5.89
C ASP A 191 -8.25 -11.33 4.37
N VAL A 192 -7.38 -12.23 3.91
CA VAL A 192 -6.96 -12.40 2.51
C VAL A 192 -7.32 -13.78 1.96
N ARG A 193 -8.11 -14.58 2.72
CA ARG A 193 -8.61 -15.90 2.27
C ARG A 193 -9.52 -15.83 1.05
N GLY A 194 -10.01 -14.63 0.70
CA GLY A 194 -10.84 -14.37 -0.48
C GLY A 194 -10.07 -14.29 -1.80
N ALA A 195 -8.73 -14.23 -1.76
CA ALA A 195 -7.89 -14.13 -2.94
C ALA A 195 -8.12 -15.30 -3.91
N LYS A 196 -8.45 -14.96 -5.15
CA LYS A 196 -8.73 -15.95 -6.22
C LYS A 196 -8.08 -15.56 -7.54
N ARG A 197 -7.63 -16.57 -8.29
CA ARG A 197 -7.23 -16.39 -9.69
C ARG A 197 -8.41 -15.84 -10.49
N ILE A 198 -8.13 -14.92 -11.40
CA ILE A 198 -9.08 -14.35 -12.34
C ILE A 198 -8.56 -14.47 -13.78
N GLU A 199 -9.48 -14.48 -14.75
CA GLU A 199 -9.21 -14.56 -16.19
C GLU A 199 -9.97 -13.47 -16.95
#